data_AF-A0A6G3ZIQ1-F1
#
_entry.id   AF-A0A6G3ZIQ1-F1
#
_cell.length_a   1.000
_cell.length_b   1.000
_cell.length_c   1.000
_cell.angle_alpha   90.00
_cell.angle_beta   90.00
_cell.angle_gamma   90.00
#
_symmetry.space_group_name_H-M   'P 1'
#
loop_
_entity.id
_entity.type
_entity.pdbx_description
1 polymer ?
#
loop_
_entity_poly.entity_id
_entity_poly.type
_entity_poly.pdbx_seq_one_letter_code
_entity_poly.pdbx_strand_id
1 'polypeptide(L)'
;MSDTGARTASFGRPYELAKAVVRHALATDVPFMAGAIAYQAFVSIMPLLFLLVVVAAVLTHGVLTDHLLDVTAGQLPGDARGIVRDAVQTAVSNTGSSVVGVAVLGFGAFAVFNGLDKAFTDIYGAERGANLPNQMRDAFVVLAALGVAVIVIAATWSAVILPGGLPFGGVLRPVALVVGLTVAFYPMFYVFPEVPLGWVEVLPGVVLTAVGWTLLQVVFQFYVEFVARSEAFGVISGVLLLATFLYFGGFILLVGATLNAVLHGVTASDVE
;
A
#
# COMPACT_ATOMS: atom_id res chain seq x y z
N MET A 1 28.61 -24.57 -1.27
CA MET A 1 28.63 -23.41 -2.17
C MET A 1 27.78 -23.78 -3.37
N SER A 2 26.48 -23.54 -3.29
CA SER A 2 25.54 -23.78 -4.38
C SER A 2 25.50 -22.54 -5.27
N ASP A 3 25.92 -22.73 -6.50
CA ASP A 3 25.81 -21.78 -7.60
C ASP A 3 24.32 -21.64 -7.99
N THR A 4 23.59 -20.76 -7.31
CA THR A 4 22.22 -20.37 -7.71
C THR A 4 22.32 -19.26 -8.74
N GLY A 5 22.78 -19.61 -9.95
CA GLY A 5 22.70 -18.71 -11.09
C GLY A 5 21.22 -18.40 -11.38
N ALA A 6 20.79 -17.19 -11.05
CA ALA A 6 19.43 -16.70 -11.30
C ALA A 6 19.09 -16.91 -12.78
N ARG A 7 18.15 -17.83 -13.04
CA ARG A 7 17.67 -18.11 -14.40
C ARG A 7 16.60 -17.08 -14.75
N THR A 8 17.00 -15.93 -15.28
CA THR A 8 16.03 -14.99 -15.88
C THR A 8 15.28 -15.71 -17.01
N ALA A 9 13.97 -15.89 -16.85
CA ALA A 9 13.16 -16.62 -17.81
C ALA A 9 12.93 -15.77 -19.08
N SER A 10 13.45 -16.23 -20.22
CA SER A 10 13.22 -15.58 -21.52
C SER A 10 11.90 -16.05 -22.13
N PHE A 11 10.82 -15.30 -21.90
CA PHE A 11 9.53 -15.56 -22.55
C PHE A 11 9.53 -15.04 -24.00
N GLY A 12 9.45 -15.95 -24.97
CA GLY A 12 9.41 -15.59 -26.40
C GLY A 12 8.10 -14.92 -26.86
N ARG A 13 7.03 -14.95 -26.05
CA ARG A 13 5.72 -14.36 -26.36
C ARG A 13 5.03 -13.81 -25.10
N PRO A 14 4.38 -12.63 -25.16
CA PRO A 14 3.71 -12.02 -24.00
C PRO A 14 2.55 -12.86 -23.46
N TYR A 15 1.90 -13.65 -24.32
CA TYR A 15 0.86 -14.60 -23.91
C TYR A 15 1.38 -15.71 -22.98
N GLU A 16 2.59 -16.23 -23.21
CA GLU A 16 3.17 -17.27 -22.36
C GLU A 16 3.51 -16.72 -20.97
N LEU A 17 4.01 -15.48 -20.92
CA LEU A 17 4.25 -14.77 -19.65
C LEU A 17 2.93 -14.57 -18.89
N ALA A 18 1.90 -14.06 -19.56
CA ALA A 18 0.59 -13.86 -18.91
C ALA A 18 0.01 -15.18 -18.37
N LYS A 19 0.11 -16.26 -19.14
CA LYS A 19 -0.32 -17.59 -18.72
C LYS A 19 0.49 -18.12 -17.53
N ALA A 20 1.81 -17.90 -17.52
CA ALA A 20 2.67 -18.26 -16.41
C ALA A 20 2.32 -17.48 -15.13
N VAL A 21 2.11 -16.16 -15.24
CA VAL A 21 1.67 -15.30 -14.13
C VAL A 21 0.33 -15.75 -13.57
N VAL A 22 -0.67 -16.02 -14.41
CA VAL A 22 -1.98 -16.51 -13.95
C VAL A 22 -1.85 -17.86 -13.25
N ARG A 23 -1.08 -18.80 -13.82
CA ARG A 23 -0.88 -20.11 -13.20
C ARG A 23 -0.20 -19.99 -11.83
N HIS A 24 0.84 -19.17 -11.73
CA HIS A 24 1.56 -18.94 -10.48
C HIS A 24 0.69 -18.24 -9.43
N ALA A 25 -0.09 -17.24 -9.83
CA ALA A 25 -1.01 -16.54 -8.95
C ALA A 25 -2.11 -17.46 -8.39
N LEU A 26 -2.57 -18.42 -9.19
CA LEU A 26 -3.52 -19.43 -8.74
C LEU A 26 -2.86 -20.48 -7.85
N ALA A 27 -1.64 -20.93 -8.16
CA ALA A 27 -0.90 -21.90 -7.35
C ALA A 27 -0.55 -21.37 -5.96
N THR A 28 -0.34 -20.06 -5.84
CA THR A 28 0.00 -19.38 -4.58
C THR A 28 -1.21 -18.78 -3.87
N ASP A 29 -2.44 -19.05 -4.32
CA ASP A 29 -3.67 -18.52 -3.72
C ASP A 29 -3.73 -16.99 -3.59
N VAL A 30 -3.21 -16.26 -4.58
CA VAL A 30 -3.20 -14.77 -4.62
C VAL A 30 -4.56 -14.13 -4.30
N PRO A 31 -5.71 -14.60 -4.84
CA PRO A 31 -7.01 -14.05 -4.49
C PRO A 31 -7.34 -14.16 -2.99
N PHE A 32 -6.94 -15.25 -2.34
CA PHE A 32 -7.16 -15.45 -0.91
C PHE A 32 -6.24 -14.56 -0.07
N MET A 33 -4.94 -14.51 -0.42
CA MET A 33 -3.97 -13.63 0.23
C MET A 33 -4.38 -12.15 0.13
N ALA A 34 -4.90 -11.72 -1.03
CA ALA A 34 -5.42 -10.37 -1.22
C ALA A 34 -6.57 -10.06 -0.24
N GLY A 35 -7.46 -11.02 0.02
CA GLY A 35 -8.51 -10.89 1.05
C GLY A 35 -7.95 -10.75 2.46
N ALA A 36 -6.94 -11.54 2.83
CA ALA A 36 -6.28 -11.44 4.13
C ALA A 36 -5.58 -10.09 4.32
N ILE A 37 -4.85 -9.62 3.30
CA ILE A 37 -4.21 -8.31 3.29
C ILE A 37 -5.24 -7.20 3.40
N ALA A 38 -6.37 -7.29 2.68
CA ALA A 38 -7.43 -6.30 2.75
C ALA A 38 -8.04 -6.19 4.15
N TYR A 39 -8.30 -7.32 4.80
CA TYR A 39 -8.78 -7.35 6.19
C TYR A 39 -7.76 -6.72 7.15
N GLN A 40 -6.49 -7.11 7.04
CA GLN A 40 -5.43 -6.55 7.88
C GLN A 40 -5.25 -5.06 7.63
N ALA A 41 -5.26 -4.62 6.37
CA ALA A 41 -5.20 -3.21 5.99
C ALA A 41 -6.37 -2.44 6.61
N PHE A 42 -7.60 -2.96 6.49
CA PHE A 42 -8.80 -2.35 7.05
C PHE A 42 -8.70 -2.13 8.56
N VAL A 43 -8.32 -3.17 9.31
CA VAL A 43 -8.11 -3.08 10.77
C VAL A 43 -7.01 -2.09 11.13
N SER A 44 -6.03 -1.92 10.24
CA SER A 44 -4.84 -1.11 10.49
C SER A 44 -4.96 0.34 10.02
N ILE A 45 -6.03 0.73 9.33
CA ILE A 45 -6.21 2.11 8.84
C ILE A 45 -6.11 3.10 10.00
N MET A 46 -6.84 2.88 11.09
CA MET A 46 -6.84 3.81 12.23
C MET A 46 -5.43 3.95 12.85
N PRO A 47 -4.73 2.85 13.21
CA PRO A 47 -3.33 2.91 13.63
C PRO A 47 -2.39 3.61 12.65
N LEU A 48 -2.49 3.32 11.36
CA LEU A 48 -1.62 3.87 10.33
C LEU A 48 -1.84 5.37 10.11
N LEU A 49 -3.10 5.81 10.10
CA LEU A 49 -3.42 7.24 10.00
C LEU A 49 -2.89 8.01 11.20
N PHE A 50 -3.04 7.46 12.41
CA PHE A 50 -2.47 8.06 13.61
C PHE A 50 -0.95 8.17 13.50
N LEU A 51 -0.28 7.07 13.15
CA LEU A 51 1.18 7.04 12.96
C LEU A 51 1.64 8.10 11.94
N LEU A 52 0.94 8.21 10.81
CA LEU A 52 1.23 9.21 9.78
C LEU A 52 1.15 10.64 10.34
N VAL A 53 0.13 10.93 11.12
CA VAL A 53 -0.07 12.24 11.76
C VAL A 53 1.04 12.51 12.79
N VAL A 54 1.42 11.53 13.60
CA VAL A 54 2.55 11.68 14.55
C VAL A 54 3.85 11.98 13.82
N VAL A 55 4.17 11.20 12.78
CA VAL A 55 5.40 11.41 11.99
C VAL A 55 5.39 12.78 11.33
N ALA A 56 4.26 13.19 10.75
CA ALA A 56 4.13 14.52 10.15
C ALA A 56 4.30 15.64 11.19
N ALA A 57 3.69 15.51 12.37
CA ALA A 57 3.82 16.46 13.47
C ALA A 57 5.28 16.60 13.92
N VAL A 58 5.99 15.48 14.07
CA VAL A 58 7.41 15.47 14.46
C VAL A 58 8.30 16.11 13.38
N LEU A 59 8.15 15.70 12.11
CA LEU A 59 9.00 16.19 11.02
C LEU A 59 8.79 17.68 10.72
N THR A 60 7.56 18.17 10.88
CA THR A 60 7.21 19.57 10.59
C THR A 60 7.19 20.46 11.82
N HIS A 61 7.62 19.97 12.98
CA HIS A 61 7.57 20.68 14.26
C HIS A 61 6.17 21.23 14.57
N GLY A 62 5.12 20.47 14.21
CA GLY A 62 3.71 20.82 14.44
C GLY A 62 3.05 21.69 13.35
N VAL A 63 3.82 22.26 12.42
CA VAL A 63 3.27 23.19 11.40
C VAL A 63 2.23 22.51 10.50
N LEU A 64 2.44 21.26 10.12
CA LEU A 64 1.46 20.52 9.30
C LEU A 64 0.20 20.17 10.10
N THR A 65 0.30 19.98 11.41
CA THR A 65 -0.83 19.71 12.29
C THR A 65 -1.78 20.89 12.34
N ASP A 66 -1.25 22.10 12.53
CA ASP A 66 -2.06 23.33 12.61
C ASP A 66 -2.79 23.57 11.27
N HIS A 67 -2.10 23.37 10.15
CA HIS A 67 -2.72 23.42 8.83
C HIS A 67 -3.75 22.31 8.58
N LEU A 68 -3.49 21.07 9.02
CA LEU A 68 -4.47 20.00 8.95
C LEU A 68 -5.71 20.36 9.76
N LEU A 69 -5.56 20.86 10.99
CA LEU A 69 -6.68 21.27 11.84
C LEU A 69 -7.48 22.42 11.20
N ASP A 70 -6.82 23.40 10.57
CA ASP A 70 -7.49 24.51 9.86
C ASP A 70 -8.27 24.04 8.63
N VAL A 71 -7.68 23.17 7.79
CA VAL A 71 -8.36 22.62 6.60
C VAL A 71 -9.53 21.71 7.01
N THR A 72 -9.35 20.96 8.09
CA THR A 72 -10.32 20.02 8.65
C THR A 72 -11.44 20.76 9.39
N ALA A 73 -11.19 21.96 9.91
CA ALA A 73 -12.18 22.82 10.57
C ALA A 73 -13.28 23.34 9.62
N GLY A 74 -13.09 23.26 8.31
CA GLY A 74 -14.15 23.55 7.33
C GLY A 74 -15.00 22.34 6.96
N GLN A 75 -14.47 21.12 7.12
CA GLN A 75 -14.99 19.91 6.45
C GLN A 75 -15.47 18.82 7.42
N LEU A 76 -14.96 18.79 8.67
CA LEU A 76 -15.33 17.76 9.64
C LEU A 76 -16.38 18.27 10.65
N PRO A 77 -17.36 17.43 11.04
CA PRO A 77 -18.22 17.68 12.20
C PRO A 77 -17.39 17.92 13.47
N GLY A 78 -17.91 18.73 14.41
CA GLY A 78 -17.18 19.15 15.61
C GLY A 78 -16.58 18.00 16.43
N ASP A 79 -17.31 16.88 16.51
CA ASP A 79 -16.88 15.69 17.26
C ASP A 79 -15.63 15.03 16.67
N ALA A 80 -15.50 15.01 15.34
CA ALA A 80 -14.34 14.42 14.68
C ALA A 80 -13.08 15.31 14.79
N ARG A 81 -13.24 16.63 14.93
CA ARG A 81 -12.12 17.55 15.17
C ARG A 81 -11.52 17.37 16.56
N GLY A 82 -12.36 17.18 17.58
CA GLY A 82 -11.93 16.91 18.94
C GLY A 82 -11.09 15.64 19.00
N ILE A 83 -11.56 14.57 18.36
CA ILE A 83 -10.83 13.29 18.29
C ILE A 83 -9.46 13.44 17.63
N VAL A 84 -9.35 14.16 16.51
CA VAL A 84 -8.07 14.38 15.82
C VAL A 84 -7.12 15.25 16.65
N ARG A 85 -7.64 16.33 17.27
CA ARG A 85 -6.84 17.21 18.13
C ARG A 85 -6.32 16.48 19.36
N ASP A 86 -7.19 15.73 20.03
CA ASP A 86 -6.84 14.94 21.21
C ASP A 86 -5.86 13.84 20.85
N ALA A 87 -6.03 13.18 19.70
CA ALA A 87 -5.09 12.21 19.16
C ALA A 87 -3.69 12.83 18.94
N VAL A 88 -3.60 14.00 18.31
CA VAL A 88 -2.32 14.68 18.05
C VAL A 88 -1.69 15.19 19.35
N GLN A 89 -2.46 15.84 20.22
CA GLN A 89 -1.95 16.30 21.51
C GLN A 89 -1.47 15.13 22.36
N THR A 90 -2.22 14.02 22.40
CA THR A 90 -1.80 12.79 23.09
C THR A 90 -0.51 12.24 22.48
N ALA A 91 -0.37 12.22 21.15
CA ALA A 91 0.86 11.79 20.50
C ALA A 91 2.07 12.64 20.89
N VAL A 92 1.92 13.96 20.93
CA VAL A 92 3.01 14.91 21.21
C VAL A 92 3.32 14.98 22.71
N SER A 93 2.30 14.99 23.58
CA SER A 93 2.47 15.18 25.03
C SER A 93 2.74 13.89 25.81
N ASN A 94 2.27 12.73 25.34
CA ASN A 94 2.38 11.44 26.04
C ASN A 94 3.40 10.48 25.41
N THR A 95 4.48 11.00 24.83
CA THR A 95 5.61 10.18 24.35
C THR A 95 6.17 9.25 25.46
N GLY A 96 5.93 9.57 26.74
CA GLY A 96 6.41 8.80 27.89
C GLY A 96 5.41 7.94 28.67
N SER A 97 4.08 7.94 28.41
CA SER A 97 3.09 7.36 29.35
C SER A 97 2.08 6.34 28.79
N SER A 98 2.19 5.87 27.55
CA SER A 98 1.24 4.86 27.02
C SER A 98 1.90 3.75 26.24
N VAL A 99 2.52 2.81 26.95
CA VAL A 99 2.94 1.50 26.41
C VAL A 99 1.80 0.85 25.63
N VAL A 100 0.56 0.96 26.13
CA VAL A 100 -0.64 0.45 25.46
C VAL A 100 -0.91 1.16 24.13
N GLY A 101 -0.77 2.48 24.07
CA GLY A 101 -0.95 3.26 22.83
C GLY A 101 0.10 2.91 21.78
N VAL A 102 1.37 2.86 22.17
CA VAL A 102 2.47 2.43 21.28
C VAL A 102 2.27 0.99 20.83
N ALA A 103 1.81 0.10 21.72
CA ALA A 103 1.53 -1.30 21.39
C ALA A 103 0.37 -1.45 20.39
N VAL A 104 -0.73 -0.70 20.55
CA VAL A 104 -1.87 -0.73 19.62
C VAL A 104 -1.48 -0.19 18.24
N LEU A 105 -0.71 0.90 18.21
CA LEU A 105 -0.21 1.49 16.96
C LEU A 105 0.79 0.56 16.26
N GLY A 106 1.74 0.03 17.02
CA GLY A 106 2.71 -0.94 16.56
C GLY A 106 2.03 -2.21 16.05
N PHE A 107 1.00 -2.70 16.74
CA PHE A 107 0.24 -3.88 16.34
C PHE A 107 -0.46 -3.68 15.00
N GLY A 108 -1.17 -2.57 14.80
CA GLY A 108 -1.83 -2.27 13.53
C GLY A 108 -0.84 -2.12 12.38
N ALA A 109 0.22 -1.33 12.59
CA ALA A 109 1.26 -1.17 11.57
C ALA A 109 1.95 -2.50 11.22
N PHE A 110 2.24 -3.33 12.24
CA PHE A 110 2.88 -4.63 12.07
C PHE A 110 1.98 -5.65 11.37
N ALA A 111 0.65 -5.58 11.57
CA ALA A 111 -0.28 -6.52 10.97
C ALA A 111 -0.24 -6.48 9.43
N VAL A 112 -0.35 -5.29 8.81
CA VAL A 112 -0.31 -5.14 7.35
C VAL A 112 1.05 -5.55 6.79
N PHE A 113 2.12 -5.13 7.46
CA PHE A 113 3.48 -5.52 7.07
C PHE A 113 3.62 -7.04 7.06
N ASN A 114 3.24 -7.72 8.15
CA ASN A 114 3.37 -9.17 8.27
C ASN A 114 2.51 -9.93 7.24
N GLY A 115 1.33 -9.41 6.87
CA GLY A 115 0.53 -9.97 5.79
C GLY A 115 1.18 -9.85 4.41
N LEU A 116 1.72 -8.67 4.11
CA LEU A 116 2.43 -8.43 2.86
C LEU A 116 3.72 -9.24 2.78
N ASP A 117 4.54 -9.22 3.83
CA ASP A 117 5.75 -10.04 4.00
C ASP A 117 5.43 -11.51 3.72
N LYS A 118 4.41 -12.05 4.39
CA LYS A 118 3.94 -13.42 4.15
C LYS A 118 3.60 -13.66 2.69
N ALA A 119 2.78 -12.81 2.10
CA ALA A 119 2.30 -13.03 0.74
C ALA A 119 3.44 -12.95 -0.29
N PHE A 120 4.42 -12.06 -0.10
CA PHE A 120 5.60 -12.02 -0.95
C PHE A 120 6.47 -13.27 -0.75
N THR A 121 6.77 -13.66 0.48
CA THR A 121 7.54 -14.86 0.77
C THR A 121 6.88 -16.11 0.16
N ASP A 122 5.56 -16.24 0.27
CA ASP A 122 4.78 -17.33 -0.33
C ASP A 122 4.83 -17.25 -1.89
N ILE A 123 4.72 -16.06 -2.49
CA ILE A 123 4.82 -15.88 -3.96
C ILE A 123 6.21 -16.24 -4.50
N TYR A 124 7.27 -15.90 -3.78
CA TYR A 124 8.65 -16.17 -4.19
C TYR A 124 9.15 -17.57 -3.78
N GLY A 125 8.36 -18.33 -3.02
CA GLY A 125 8.77 -19.64 -2.49
C GLY A 125 9.97 -19.54 -1.55
N ALA A 126 10.16 -18.40 -0.87
CA ALA A 126 11.32 -18.13 -0.05
C ALA A 126 11.15 -18.71 1.37
N GLU A 127 12.26 -19.11 2.00
CA GLU A 127 12.25 -19.45 3.43
C GLU A 127 12.34 -18.16 4.25
N ARG A 128 11.44 -17.98 5.22
CA ARG A 128 11.50 -16.83 6.14
C ARG A 128 12.83 -16.77 6.88
N GLY A 129 13.55 -15.67 6.72
CA GLY A 129 14.74 -15.33 7.48
C GLY A 129 14.40 -15.07 8.95
N ALA A 130 14.99 -15.84 9.86
CA ALA A 130 14.77 -15.74 11.30
C ALA A 130 15.38 -14.48 11.98
N ASN A 131 15.80 -13.48 11.20
CA ASN A 131 16.60 -12.34 11.69
C ASN A 131 15.71 -11.16 12.12
N LEU A 132 15.22 -11.20 13.36
CA LEU A 132 14.36 -10.18 13.98
C LEU A 132 14.80 -8.71 13.74
N PRO A 133 16.09 -8.34 13.83
CA PRO A 133 16.53 -6.95 13.63
C PRO A 133 16.36 -6.44 12.20
N ASN A 134 16.54 -7.32 11.20
CA ASN A 134 16.35 -6.96 9.79
C ASN A 134 14.86 -6.76 9.51
N GLN A 135 14.01 -7.63 10.05
CA GLN A 135 12.55 -7.53 9.90
C GLN A 135 11.99 -6.21 10.44
N MET A 136 12.52 -5.68 11.56
CA MET A 136 12.10 -4.37 12.08
C MET A 136 12.50 -3.20 11.17
N ARG A 137 13.72 -3.23 10.61
CA ARG A 137 14.18 -2.22 9.65
C ARG A 137 13.33 -2.26 8.38
N ASP A 138 13.08 -3.45 7.87
CA ASP A 138 12.34 -3.68 6.64
C ASP A 138 10.87 -3.28 6.81
N ALA A 139 10.27 -3.57 7.98
CA ALA A 139 8.97 -3.06 8.36
C ALA A 139 8.92 -1.52 8.38
N PHE A 140 9.93 -0.86 8.94
CA PHE A 140 9.98 0.60 8.95
C PHE A 140 10.05 1.18 7.54
N VAL A 141 10.91 0.63 6.67
CA VAL A 141 11.04 1.08 5.27
C VAL A 141 9.72 0.93 4.51
N VAL A 142 9.04 -0.21 4.67
CA VAL A 142 7.75 -0.47 4.03
C VAL A 142 6.65 0.44 4.58
N LEU A 143 6.59 0.66 5.89
CA LEU A 143 5.62 1.56 6.50
C LEU A 143 5.82 3.00 6.03
N ALA A 144 7.06 3.45 5.91
CA ALA A 144 7.39 4.75 5.32
C ALA A 144 6.92 4.81 3.86
N ALA A 145 7.17 3.75 3.07
CA ALA A 145 6.74 3.65 1.68
C ALA A 145 5.21 3.68 1.54
N LEU A 146 4.46 2.98 2.41
CA LEU A 146 3.01 3.04 2.51
C LEU A 146 2.54 4.46 2.86
N GLY A 147 3.20 5.12 3.82
CA GLY A 147 2.91 6.52 4.17
C GLY A 147 3.09 7.47 2.97
N VAL A 148 4.18 7.33 2.22
CA VAL A 148 4.42 8.08 0.98
C VAL A 148 3.34 7.77 -0.06
N ALA A 149 2.97 6.50 -0.24
CA ALA A 149 1.89 6.12 -1.16
C ALA A 149 0.58 6.81 -0.81
N VAL A 150 0.20 6.79 0.48
CA VAL A 150 -1.00 7.48 0.98
C VAL A 150 -0.93 8.98 0.71
N ILE A 151 0.21 9.62 0.96
CA ILE A 151 0.41 11.06 0.68
C ILE A 151 0.27 11.35 -0.82
N VAL A 152 0.91 10.55 -1.69
CA VAL A 152 0.84 10.72 -3.16
C VAL A 152 -0.60 10.57 -3.66
N ILE A 153 -1.31 9.56 -3.15
CA ILE A 153 -2.72 9.34 -3.46
C ILE A 153 -3.53 10.55 -2.99
N ALA A 154 -3.43 10.92 -1.71
CA ALA A 154 -4.17 12.03 -1.11
C ALA A 154 -3.92 13.38 -1.83
N ALA A 155 -2.65 13.68 -2.15
CA ALA A 155 -2.27 14.88 -2.89
C ALA A 155 -2.90 14.92 -4.28
N THR A 156 -3.08 13.76 -4.91
CA THR A 156 -3.70 13.70 -6.23
C THR A 156 -5.21 13.82 -6.18
N TRP A 157 -5.83 13.33 -5.11
CA TRP A 157 -7.24 13.56 -4.83
C TRP A 157 -7.51 15.04 -4.48
N SER A 158 -6.67 15.67 -3.67
CA SER A 158 -6.82 17.09 -3.30
C SER A 158 -6.57 18.03 -4.48
N ALA A 159 -5.69 17.68 -5.42
CA ALA A 159 -5.52 18.40 -6.69
C ALA A 159 -6.76 18.37 -7.61
N VAL A 160 -7.75 17.49 -7.35
CA VAL A 160 -9.08 17.55 -8.01
C VAL A 160 -9.97 18.61 -7.36
N ILE A 161 -9.82 18.82 -6.06
CA ILE A 161 -10.81 19.51 -5.21
C ILE A 161 -10.41 20.98 -4.99
N LEU A 162 -9.11 21.31 -4.99
CA LEU A 162 -8.61 22.66 -4.71
C LEU A 162 -8.32 23.47 -5.99
N PRO A 163 -8.84 24.70 -6.13
CA PRO A 163 -8.44 25.62 -7.19
C PRO A 163 -6.95 25.97 -7.02
N GLY A 164 -6.10 25.60 -7.98
CA GLY A 164 -4.65 25.82 -7.91
C GLY A 164 -3.80 24.56 -7.70
N GLY A 165 -4.37 23.36 -7.88
CA GLY A 165 -3.61 22.10 -7.90
C GLY A 165 -2.41 22.13 -8.87
N LEU A 166 -1.46 21.21 -8.68
CA LEU A 166 -0.23 21.09 -9.49
C LEU A 166 -0.54 21.29 -10.99
N PRO A 167 0.26 22.08 -11.75
CA PRO A 167 -0.04 22.50 -13.13
C PRO A 167 0.17 21.38 -14.16
N PHE A 168 -0.29 20.17 -13.85
CA PHE A 168 -0.25 19.03 -14.73
C PHE A 168 -1.62 18.90 -15.42
N GLY A 169 -1.77 19.59 -16.56
CA GLY A 169 -2.95 19.45 -17.41
C GLY A 169 -3.06 18.04 -18.02
N GLY A 170 -4.30 17.56 -18.22
CA GLY A 170 -4.65 16.40 -19.03
C GLY A 170 -3.84 15.13 -18.77
N VAL A 171 -2.93 14.79 -19.70
CA VAL A 171 -2.14 13.54 -19.75
C VAL A 171 -1.00 13.49 -18.72
N LEU A 172 -0.48 14.64 -18.27
CA LEU A 172 0.64 14.67 -17.31
C LEU A 172 0.24 14.17 -15.93
N ARG A 173 -1.04 14.28 -15.59
CA ARG A 173 -1.57 13.89 -14.28
C ARG A 173 -1.60 12.37 -14.03
N PRO A 174 -2.17 11.52 -14.92
CA PRO A 174 -2.08 10.07 -14.74
C PRO A 174 -0.64 9.57 -14.84
N VAL A 175 0.22 10.21 -15.62
CA VAL A 175 1.65 9.89 -15.67
C VAL A 175 2.33 10.20 -14.33
N ALA A 176 2.12 11.39 -13.77
CA ALA A 176 2.65 11.75 -12.46
C ALA A 176 2.16 10.81 -11.35
N LEU A 177 0.91 10.38 -11.42
CA LEU A 177 0.35 9.35 -10.54
C LEU A 177 1.08 8.03 -10.64
N VAL A 178 1.21 7.50 -11.85
CA VAL A 178 1.90 6.23 -12.08
C VAL A 178 3.34 6.32 -11.60
N VAL A 179 4.06 7.40 -11.92
CA VAL A 179 5.44 7.62 -11.46
C VAL A 179 5.50 7.71 -9.93
N GLY A 180 4.62 8.49 -9.30
CA GLY A 180 4.57 8.62 -7.84
C GLY A 180 4.26 7.31 -7.14
N LEU A 181 3.31 6.54 -7.66
CA LEU A 181 2.97 5.21 -7.16
C LEU A 181 4.09 4.21 -7.42
N THR A 182 4.80 4.30 -8.54
CA THR A 182 5.99 3.48 -8.80
C THR A 182 7.04 3.75 -7.74
N VAL A 183 7.37 5.01 -7.47
CA VAL A 183 8.33 5.38 -6.42
C VAL A 183 7.86 4.89 -5.05
N ALA A 184 6.55 4.99 -4.76
CA ALA A 184 6.00 4.61 -3.47
C ALA A 184 5.93 3.08 -3.26
N PHE A 185 5.63 2.29 -4.29
CA PHE A 185 5.58 0.83 -4.19
C PHE A 185 6.94 0.17 -4.36
N TYR A 186 7.92 0.83 -4.99
CA TYR A 186 9.23 0.26 -5.26
C TYR A 186 9.93 -0.35 -4.03
N PRO A 187 9.99 0.31 -2.85
CA PRO A 187 10.63 -0.27 -1.68
C PRO A 187 9.99 -1.59 -1.24
N MET A 188 8.67 -1.73 -1.35
CA MET A 188 7.97 -2.96 -0.96
C MET A 188 8.40 -4.12 -1.84
N PHE A 189 8.48 -3.90 -3.15
CA PHE A 189 8.86 -4.93 -4.10
C PHE A 189 10.35 -5.25 -4.09
N TYR A 190 11.18 -4.39 -3.52
CA TYR A 190 12.62 -4.64 -3.37
C TYR A 190 12.97 -5.28 -2.03
N VAL A 191 12.23 -4.96 -0.97
CA VAL A 191 12.54 -5.38 0.41
C VAL A 191 11.83 -6.68 0.79
N PHE A 192 10.56 -6.86 0.38
CA PHE A 192 9.80 -8.05 0.77
C PHE A 192 10.27 -9.36 0.15
N PRO A 193 10.70 -9.40 -1.12
CA PRO A 193 11.28 -10.64 -1.64
C PRO A 193 12.55 -10.94 -0.85
N GLU A 194 12.52 -11.97 -0.01
CA GLU A 194 13.68 -12.47 0.73
C GLU A 194 14.69 -13.21 -0.20
N VAL A 195 14.73 -12.80 -1.47
CA VAL A 195 15.56 -13.33 -2.54
C VAL A 195 16.36 -12.19 -3.18
N PRO A 196 17.60 -12.44 -3.63
CA PRO A 196 18.44 -11.40 -4.21
C PRO A 196 17.92 -10.97 -5.58
N LEU A 197 17.16 -9.86 -5.62
CA LEU A 197 16.69 -9.24 -6.86
C LEU A 197 17.57 -8.06 -7.29
N GLY A 198 17.80 -7.97 -8.60
CA GLY A 198 18.39 -6.76 -9.19
C GLY A 198 17.42 -5.58 -9.12
N TRP A 199 17.91 -4.36 -8.88
CA TRP A 199 17.10 -3.14 -8.80
C TRP A 199 16.23 -2.87 -10.05
N VAL A 200 16.64 -3.34 -11.23
CA VAL A 200 15.87 -3.24 -12.48
C VAL A 200 14.84 -4.38 -12.63
N GLU A 201 15.12 -5.56 -12.06
CA GLU A 201 14.26 -6.75 -12.17
C GLU A 201 12.91 -6.54 -11.47
N VAL A 202 12.88 -5.62 -10.51
CA VAL A 202 11.68 -5.31 -9.74
C VAL A 202 10.71 -4.41 -10.53
N LEU A 203 11.20 -3.57 -11.43
CA LEU A 203 10.41 -2.53 -12.09
C LEU A 203 9.16 -3.00 -12.83
N PRO A 204 9.15 -4.13 -13.58
CA PRO A 204 7.97 -4.57 -14.33
C PRO A 204 6.73 -4.74 -13.44
N GLY A 205 6.89 -5.40 -12.30
CA GLY A 205 5.84 -5.61 -11.30
C GLY A 205 5.39 -4.31 -10.65
N VAL A 206 6.33 -3.44 -10.25
CA VAL A 206 5.98 -2.14 -9.64
C VAL A 206 5.18 -1.27 -10.61
N VAL A 207 5.58 -1.21 -11.88
CA VAL A 207 4.88 -0.45 -12.91
C VAL A 207 3.49 -1.04 -13.18
N LEU A 208 3.38 -2.37 -13.28
CA LEU A 208 2.09 -3.04 -13.43
C LEU A 208 1.16 -2.69 -12.25
N THR A 209 1.66 -2.75 -11.02
CA THR A 209 0.88 -2.38 -9.83
C THR A 209 0.50 -0.89 -9.83
N ALA A 210 1.42 0.02 -10.17
CA ALA A 210 1.13 1.45 -10.23
C ALA A 210 0.04 1.79 -11.28
N VAL A 211 0.12 1.17 -12.45
CA VAL A 211 -0.90 1.32 -13.51
C VAL A 211 -2.23 0.71 -13.07
N GLY A 212 -2.23 -0.51 -12.56
CA GLY A 212 -3.44 -1.18 -12.08
C GLY A 212 -4.13 -0.40 -10.95
N TRP A 213 -3.35 0.13 -10.01
CA TRP A 213 -3.85 0.95 -8.91
C TRP A 213 -4.45 2.27 -9.41
N THR A 214 -3.82 2.89 -10.41
CA THR A 214 -4.38 4.10 -11.06
C THR A 214 -5.73 3.80 -11.71
N LEU A 215 -5.83 2.68 -12.44
CA LEU A 215 -7.10 2.24 -13.04
C LEU A 215 -8.16 1.95 -11.96
N LEU A 216 -7.77 1.29 -10.87
CA LEU A 216 -8.66 1.02 -9.73
C LEU A 216 -9.22 2.32 -9.15
N GLN A 217 -8.40 3.35 -8.97
CA GLN A 217 -8.86 4.66 -8.50
C GLN A 217 -9.88 5.28 -9.45
N VAL A 218 -9.63 5.24 -10.76
CA VAL A 218 -10.56 5.79 -11.77
C VAL A 218 -11.91 5.06 -11.72
N VAL A 219 -11.90 3.73 -11.63
CA VAL A 219 -13.12 2.91 -11.51
C VAL A 219 -13.90 3.26 -10.24
N PHE A 220 -13.21 3.41 -9.11
CA PHE A 220 -13.84 3.74 -7.83
C PHE A 220 -14.35 5.18 -7.79
N GLN A 221 -13.63 6.13 -8.38
CA GLN A 221 -14.10 7.51 -8.53
C GLN A 221 -15.41 7.55 -9.31
N PHE A 222 -15.48 6.86 -10.45
CA PHE A 222 -16.71 6.74 -11.23
C PHE A 222 -17.83 6.08 -10.41
N TYR A 223 -17.54 5.00 -9.69
CA TYR A 223 -18.55 4.34 -8.85
C TYR A 223 -19.12 5.29 -7.79
N VAL A 224 -18.26 6.02 -7.07
CA VAL A 224 -18.70 7.00 -6.05
C VAL A 224 -19.51 8.13 -6.68
N GLU A 225 -19.07 8.62 -7.83
CA GLU A 225 -19.71 9.75 -8.49
C GLU A 225 -21.09 9.42 -9.09
N PHE A 226 -21.25 8.24 -9.68
CA PHE A 226 -22.46 7.90 -10.43
C PHE A 226 -23.40 6.94 -9.71
N VAL A 227 -22.89 6.12 -8.79
CA VAL A 227 -23.68 5.06 -8.11
C VAL A 227 -23.91 5.40 -6.64
N ALA A 228 -22.87 5.85 -5.93
CA ALA A 228 -22.93 6.05 -4.48
C ALA A 228 -23.58 7.38 -4.04
N ARG A 229 -24.05 8.23 -4.95
CA ARG A 229 -24.73 9.50 -4.62
C ARG A 229 -26.15 9.34 -4.06
N SER A 230 -26.74 8.15 -4.15
CA SER A 230 -28.09 7.92 -3.61
C SER A 230 -28.08 7.88 -2.08
N GLU A 231 -29.10 8.47 -1.44
CA GLU A 231 -29.27 8.45 0.04
C GLU A 231 -29.34 7.03 0.63
N ALA A 232 -29.49 6.01 -0.21
CA ALA A 232 -29.42 4.59 0.14
C ALA A 232 -27.99 4.11 0.50
N PHE A 233 -26.94 4.89 0.21
CA PHE A 233 -25.56 4.58 0.60
C PHE A 233 -25.26 5.05 2.02
N GLY A 234 -25.71 4.28 3.00
CA GLY A 234 -25.34 4.45 4.40
C GLY A 234 -23.91 3.97 4.71
N VAL A 235 -23.55 4.04 6.00
CA VAL A 235 -22.21 3.66 6.52
C VAL A 235 -21.78 2.25 6.11
N ILE A 236 -22.72 1.28 6.09
CA ILE A 236 -22.44 -0.12 5.72
C ILE A 236 -21.90 -0.22 4.29
N SER A 237 -22.52 0.49 3.35
CA SER A 237 -22.09 0.51 1.95
C SER A 237 -20.72 1.15 1.79
N GLY A 238 -20.40 2.18 2.59
CA GLY A 238 -19.07 2.78 2.64
C GLY A 238 -17.99 1.80 3.13
N VAL A 239 -18.29 1.02 4.16
CA VAL A 239 -17.37 -0.01 4.68
C VAL A 239 -17.14 -1.12 3.64
N LEU A 240 -18.20 -1.61 3.00
CA LEU A 240 -18.09 -2.63 1.94
C LEU A 240 -17.31 -2.10 0.73
N LEU A 241 -17.55 -0.85 0.34
CA LEU A 241 -16.81 -0.20 -0.74
C LEU A 241 -15.32 -0.11 -0.40
N LEU A 242 -14.99 0.34 0.81
CA LEU A 242 -13.61 0.40 1.28
C LEU A 242 -12.94 -0.97 1.31
N ALA A 243 -13.61 -1.99 1.87
CA ALA A 243 -13.09 -3.36 1.86
C ALA A 243 -12.83 -3.87 0.43
N THR A 244 -13.73 -3.56 -0.50
CA THR A 244 -13.59 -3.91 -1.92
C THR A 244 -12.40 -3.18 -2.55
N PHE A 245 -12.20 -1.90 -2.23
CA PHE A 245 -11.04 -1.13 -2.69
C PHE A 245 -9.72 -1.75 -2.23
N LEU A 246 -9.64 -2.08 -0.93
CA LEU A 246 -8.46 -2.70 -0.34
C LEU A 246 -8.20 -4.10 -0.93
N TYR A 247 -9.25 -4.88 -1.19
CA TYR A 247 -9.15 -6.18 -1.84
C TYR A 247 -8.51 -6.08 -3.21
N PHE A 248 -9.08 -5.26 -4.10
CA PHE A 248 -8.53 -5.13 -5.46
C PHE A 248 -7.17 -4.45 -5.46
N GLY A 249 -6.92 -3.52 -4.55
CA GLY A 249 -5.60 -2.91 -4.36
C GLY A 249 -4.54 -3.95 -3.98
N GLY A 250 -4.82 -4.78 -2.97
CA GLY A 250 -3.96 -5.88 -2.57
C GLY A 250 -3.78 -6.91 -3.68
N PHE A 251 -4.85 -7.25 -4.40
CA PHE A 251 -4.81 -8.18 -5.53
C PHE A 251 -3.89 -7.68 -6.66
N ILE A 252 -4.03 -6.42 -7.08
CA ILE A 252 -3.16 -5.80 -8.11
C ILE A 252 -1.69 -5.78 -7.67
N LEU A 253 -1.44 -5.52 -6.38
CA LEU A 253 -0.10 -5.52 -5.80
C LEU A 253 0.52 -6.92 -5.87
N LEU A 254 -0.22 -7.95 -5.45
CA LEU A 254 0.26 -9.33 -5.49
C LEU A 254 0.44 -9.86 -6.92
N VAL A 255 -0.43 -9.49 -7.86
CA VAL A 255 -0.23 -9.83 -9.29
C VAL A 255 1.05 -9.20 -9.83
N GLY A 256 1.39 -7.98 -9.43
CA GLY A 256 2.69 -7.37 -9.74
C GLY A 256 3.85 -8.15 -9.14
N ALA A 257 3.73 -8.61 -7.89
CA ALA A 257 4.76 -9.41 -7.24
C ALA A 257 4.94 -10.76 -7.96
N THR A 258 3.84 -11.41 -8.35
CA THR A 258 3.87 -12.64 -9.15
C THR A 258 4.53 -12.42 -10.51
N LEU A 259 4.28 -11.30 -11.18
CA LEU A 259 4.96 -10.96 -12.43
C LEU A 259 6.49 -10.94 -12.24
N ASN A 260 6.99 -10.29 -11.19
CA ASN A 260 8.41 -10.26 -10.90
C ASN A 260 8.97 -11.63 -10.55
N ALA A 261 8.27 -12.42 -9.73
CA ALA A 261 8.68 -13.78 -9.38
C ALA A 261 8.82 -14.67 -10.63
N VAL A 262 7.84 -14.62 -11.54
CA VAL A 262 7.87 -15.37 -12.80
C VAL A 262 8.99 -14.90 -13.73
N LEU A 263 9.26 -13.59 -13.80
CA LEU A 263 10.38 -13.05 -14.59
C LEU A 263 11.75 -13.42 -13.99
N HIS A 264 11.83 -13.51 -12.67
CA HIS A 264 13.01 -14.00 -11.95
C HIS A 264 13.22 -15.51 -12.09
N GLY A 265 12.24 -16.23 -12.64
CA GLY A 265 12.32 -17.66 -12.96
C GLY A 265 11.66 -18.57 -11.93
N VAL A 266 10.93 -18.02 -10.96
CA VAL A 266 10.09 -18.81 -10.04
C VAL A 266 8.87 -19.31 -10.80
N THR A 267 8.63 -20.61 -10.76
CA THR A 267 7.52 -21.26 -11.45
C THR A 267 6.56 -21.92 -10.47
N ALA A 268 5.33 -22.18 -10.90
CA ALA A 268 4.31 -22.80 -10.05
C ALA A 268 4.74 -24.16 -9.47
N SER A 269 5.62 -24.90 -10.16
CA SER A 269 6.15 -26.18 -9.65
C SER A 269 7.16 -26.01 -8.51
N ASP A 270 7.69 -24.81 -8.29
CA ASP A 270 8.65 -24.55 -7.22
C ASP A 270 7.94 -24.28 -5.88
N VAL A 271 6.61 -24.13 -5.89
CA VAL A 271 5.78 -23.77 -4.72
C VAL A 271 4.75 -24.84 -4.35
N GLU A 272 4.68 -25.94 -5.12
CA GLU A 272 3.91 -27.17 -4.77
C GLU A 272 4.72 -28.10 -3.85
#